data_AF-A0A6P0RIT7-F1
#
_entry.id   AF-A0A6P0RIT7-F1
#
_cell.length_a   1.000
_cell.length_b   1.000
_cell.length_c   1.000
_cell.angle_alpha   90.00
_cell.angle_beta   90.00
_cell.angle_gamma   90.00
#
_symmetry.space_group_name_H-M   'P 1'
#
loop_
_entity.id
_entity.type
_entity.pdbx_description
1 polymer ?
#
loop_
_entity_poly.entity_id
_entity_poly.type
_entity_poly.pdbx_seq_one_letter_code
_entity_poly.pdbx_strand_id
1 'polypeptide(L)'
;MHNQKPAIKSQATNLKKIGKRACFPLFALLAFTTPANAFDLKLTAPDGSAHDLFGRSVALSNNIALIGAYTDDDNGTNSGSAYLFDTTTGSLLHKFTAPDGYIEDYFGYSVAVSNNTALIGSYWAGLTQKRYI
;
A
#
# COMPACT_ATOMS: atom_id res chain seq x y z
N MET A 1 -21.08 -84.57 24.70
CA MET A 1 -20.71 -83.27 25.32
C MET A 1 -20.97 -82.20 24.27
N HIS A 2 -22.19 -81.64 24.26
CA HIS A 2 -22.48 -80.30 24.81
C HIS A 2 -21.76 -79.17 24.04
N ASN A 3 -22.43 -78.53 23.07
CA ASN A 3 -22.99 -77.18 23.23
C ASN A 3 -23.53 -76.59 21.91
N GLN A 4 -24.68 -75.93 22.02
CA GLN A 4 -25.47 -75.32 20.95
C GLN A 4 -25.06 -73.85 20.66
N LYS A 5 -25.39 -73.43 19.42
CA LYS A 5 -25.85 -72.08 18.97
C LYS A 5 -24.81 -70.94 18.81
N PRO A 6 -25.08 -69.88 17.98
CA PRO A 6 -26.21 -69.64 17.09
C PRO A 6 -25.86 -69.17 15.65
N ALA A 7 -26.89 -69.16 14.79
CA ALA A 7 -26.88 -68.58 13.46
C ALA A 7 -26.92 -67.04 13.50
N ILE A 8 -26.22 -66.38 12.57
CA ILE A 8 -26.52 -65.01 12.14
C ILE A 8 -26.67 -65.02 10.63
N LYS A 9 -27.91 -64.86 10.16
CA LYS A 9 -28.24 -64.55 8.76
C LYS A 9 -27.93 -63.06 8.54
N SER A 10 -26.94 -62.73 7.72
CA SER A 10 -26.74 -61.35 7.26
C SER A 10 -27.54 -61.13 5.98
N GLN A 11 -28.61 -60.34 6.12
CA GLN A 11 -29.43 -59.80 5.04
C GLN A 11 -28.80 -58.50 4.53
N ALA A 12 -28.80 -58.35 3.20
CA ALA A 12 -28.73 -57.09 2.44
C ALA A 12 -27.40 -56.28 2.55
N THR A 13 -26.76 -55.87 1.45
CA THR A 13 -27.33 -55.06 0.37
C THR A 13 -26.42 -55.10 -0.87
N ASN A 14 -27.06 -55.06 -2.04
CA ASN A 14 -26.45 -54.91 -3.36
C ASN A 14 -25.56 -53.65 -3.45
N LEU A 15 -24.26 -53.81 -3.69
CA LEU A 15 -23.43 -52.73 -4.21
C LEU A 15 -23.83 -52.48 -5.68
N LYS A 16 -24.60 -51.40 -5.91
CA LYS A 16 -24.77 -50.83 -7.24
C LYS A 16 -23.37 -50.50 -7.80
N LYS A 17 -23.07 -51.05 -8.98
CA LYS A 17 -21.96 -50.70 -9.88
C LYS A 17 -21.62 -49.21 -9.81
N ILE A 18 -20.46 -48.87 -9.23
CA ILE A 18 -19.86 -47.54 -9.39
C ILE A 18 -19.14 -47.53 -10.74
N GLY A 19 -19.93 -47.36 -11.79
CA GLY A 19 -19.42 -47.04 -13.12
C GLY A 19 -19.60 -45.54 -13.37
N LYS A 20 -18.52 -44.78 -13.25
CA LYS A 20 -18.11 -43.73 -14.21
C LYS A 20 -16.90 -42.98 -13.66
N ARG A 21 -15.83 -43.05 -14.44
CA ARG A 21 -14.59 -42.29 -14.29
C ARG A 21 -14.94 -40.81 -14.29
N ALA A 22 -14.59 -40.09 -13.22
CA ALA A 22 -14.36 -38.66 -13.29
C ALA A 22 -12.94 -38.44 -12.76
N CYS A 23 -12.02 -38.43 -13.70
CA CYS A 23 -10.68 -37.87 -13.53
C CYS A 23 -10.91 -36.38 -13.24
N PHE A 24 -10.78 -35.97 -11.98
CA PHE A 24 -10.85 -34.57 -11.59
C PHE A 24 -9.48 -33.94 -11.93
N PRO A 25 -9.37 -33.05 -12.94
CA PRO A 25 -8.12 -32.35 -13.14
C PRO A 25 -7.90 -31.37 -11.99
N LEU A 26 -6.62 -31.24 -11.63
CA LEU A 26 -6.00 -30.52 -10.52
C LEU A 26 -6.20 -28.98 -10.54
N PHE A 27 -7.32 -28.46 -11.05
CA PHE A 27 -7.55 -27.02 -11.08
C PHE A 27 -8.49 -26.61 -9.94
N ALA A 28 -7.93 -26.48 -8.74
CA ALA A 28 -8.59 -25.78 -7.65
C ALA A 28 -8.76 -24.32 -8.08
N LEU A 29 -10.00 -23.92 -8.38
CA LEU A 29 -10.38 -22.54 -8.63
C LEU A 29 -10.23 -21.78 -7.30
N LEU A 30 -9.09 -21.11 -7.10
CA LEU A 30 -8.94 -20.11 -6.05
C LEU A 30 -9.84 -18.93 -6.43
N ALA A 31 -11.03 -18.86 -5.83
CA ALA A 31 -11.86 -17.68 -5.88
C ALA A 31 -11.15 -16.57 -5.08
N PHE A 32 -10.38 -15.71 -5.76
CA PHE A 32 -9.95 -14.43 -5.20
C PHE A 32 -11.16 -13.49 -5.21
N THR A 33 -11.99 -13.58 -4.17
CA THR A 33 -12.94 -12.53 -3.87
C THR A 33 -12.17 -11.39 -3.22
N THR A 34 -11.58 -10.49 -3.98
CA THR A 34 -11.14 -9.22 -3.41
C THR A 34 -12.41 -8.47 -2.98
N PRO A 35 -12.61 -8.20 -1.67
CA PRO A 35 -13.78 -7.44 -1.26
C PRO A 35 -13.71 -6.08 -1.95
N ALA A 36 -14.79 -5.69 -2.61
CA ALA A 36 -14.87 -4.52 -3.50
C ALA A 36 -14.62 -3.15 -2.83
N ASN A 37 -14.15 -3.13 -1.58
CA ASN A 37 -13.89 -1.92 -0.79
C ASN A 37 -12.59 -1.98 0.03
N ALA A 38 -11.68 -2.93 -0.23
CA ALA A 38 -10.37 -2.96 0.41
C ALA A 38 -9.38 -2.05 -0.36
N PHE A 39 -8.84 -1.04 0.30
CA PHE A 39 -7.62 -0.40 -0.19
C PHE A 39 -6.45 -1.33 0.11
N ASP A 40 -5.69 -1.69 -0.92
CA ASP A 40 -4.55 -2.60 -0.77
C ASP A 40 -3.43 -2.00 0.10
N LEU A 41 -3.36 -0.66 0.17
CA LEU A 41 -2.32 0.05 0.92
C LEU A 41 -2.76 1.47 1.30
N LYS A 42 -2.46 1.87 2.54
CA LYS A 42 -2.57 3.26 3.02
C LYS A 42 -1.18 3.78 3.36
N LEU A 43 -0.78 4.86 2.69
CA LEU A 43 0.47 5.56 2.98
C LEU A 43 0.21 6.71 3.96
N THR A 44 1.04 6.82 4.98
CA THR A 44 1.00 7.89 5.98
C THR A 44 2.41 8.39 6.24
N ALA A 45 2.58 9.70 6.42
CA ALA A 45 3.83 10.27 6.94
C ALA A 45 4.12 9.66 8.33
N PRO A 46 5.29 9.02 8.54
CA PRO A 46 5.65 8.44 9.84
C PRO A 46 5.79 9.48 10.96
N ASP A 47 6.12 10.71 10.58
CA ASP A 47 6.31 11.89 11.42
C ASP A 47 5.14 12.89 11.30
N GLY A 48 4.06 12.52 10.60
CA GLY A 48 2.98 13.45 10.29
C GLY A 48 2.31 14.04 11.54
N SER A 49 2.33 15.36 11.63
CA SER A 49 1.66 16.18 12.61
C SER A 49 0.32 16.74 12.08
N ALA A 50 -0.46 17.32 12.98
CA ALA A 50 -1.64 18.06 12.59
C ALA A 50 -1.23 19.26 11.74
N HIS A 51 -1.92 19.47 10.62
CA HIS A 51 -1.71 20.58 9.69
C HIS A 51 -0.49 20.50 8.78
N ASP A 52 0.26 19.40 8.72
CA ASP A 52 1.34 19.23 7.70
C ASP A 52 0.79 19.06 6.28
N LEU A 53 -0.51 18.76 6.17
CA LEU A 53 -1.25 18.59 4.92
C LEU A 53 -0.59 17.57 3.97
N PHE A 54 -0.04 16.50 4.55
CA PHE A 54 0.42 15.33 3.81
C PHE A 54 -0.64 14.83 2.82
N GLY A 55 -0.24 14.61 1.57
CA GLY A 55 -1.17 14.22 0.50
C GLY A 55 -1.75 15.39 -0.28
N ARG A 56 -1.35 16.64 0.01
CA ARG A 56 -1.82 17.82 -0.74
C ARG A 56 -1.56 17.73 -2.23
N SER A 57 -0.39 17.20 -2.59
CA SER A 57 0.04 16.93 -3.96
C SER A 57 0.62 15.53 -4.04
N VAL A 58 0.30 14.79 -5.10
CA VAL A 58 0.73 13.40 -5.29
C VAL A 58 1.16 13.20 -6.74
N ALA A 59 2.28 12.51 -6.94
CA ALA A 59 2.71 12.02 -8.23
C ALA A 59 3.14 10.55 -8.11
N LEU A 60 2.81 9.75 -9.13
CA LEU A 60 3.07 8.31 -9.17
C LEU A 60 3.82 7.96 -10.45
N SER A 61 4.84 7.12 -10.35
CA SER A 61 5.51 6.51 -11.50
C SER A 61 5.98 5.11 -11.10
N ASN A 62 5.61 4.09 -11.86
CA ASN A 62 5.95 2.69 -11.53
C ASN A 62 5.51 2.34 -10.09
N ASN A 63 6.46 1.87 -9.26
CA ASN A 63 6.25 1.46 -7.87
C ASN A 63 6.64 2.55 -6.86
N ILE A 64 6.75 3.81 -7.29
CA ILE A 64 7.08 4.93 -6.42
C ILE A 64 6.00 6.00 -6.42
N ALA A 65 5.66 6.47 -5.22
CA ALA A 65 4.77 7.61 -4.99
C ALA A 65 5.55 8.74 -4.32
N LEU A 66 5.48 9.93 -4.90
CA LEU A 66 6.00 11.17 -4.31
C LEU A 66 4.82 11.99 -3.80
N ILE A 67 4.83 12.31 -2.51
CA ILE A 67 3.71 12.92 -1.80
C ILE A 67 4.19 14.17 -1.08
N GLY A 68 3.55 15.31 -1.35
CA GLY A 68 3.86 16.59 -0.70
C GLY A 68 3.12 16.79 0.62
N ALA A 69 3.79 17.43 1.56
CA ALA A 69 3.28 17.94 2.84
C ALA A 69 3.78 19.37 3.01
N TYR A 70 3.18 20.29 2.26
CA TYR A 70 3.74 21.63 2.04
C TYR A 70 3.74 22.52 3.29
N THR A 71 3.05 22.14 4.37
CA THR A 71 3.01 22.90 5.63
C THR A 71 3.71 22.17 6.78
N ASP A 72 4.40 21.06 6.49
CA ASP A 72 5.30 20.42 7.45
C ASP A 72 6.33 21.44 7.99
N ASP A 73 6.57 21.43 9.30
CA ASP A 73 7.39 22.40 10.00
C ASP A 73 8.73 21.84 10.54
N ASP A 74 9.05 20.59 10.20
CA ASP A 74 10.25 19.88 10.65
C ASP A 74 11.58 20.60 10.36
N ASN A 75 11.64 21.40 9.29
CA ASN A 75 12.85 22.17 8.93
C ASN A 75 12.64 23.70 8.98
N GLY A 76 11.56 24.16 9.62
CA GLY A 76 11.17 25.58 9.69
C GLY A 76 9.65 25.73 9.53
N THR A 77 9.05 26.74 10.15
CA THR A 77 7.58 26.94 10.13
C THR A 77 7.03 26.95 8.70
N ASN A 78 6.17 25.98 8.37
CA ASN A 78 5.63 25.80 7.01
C ASN A 78 6.70 25.73 5.90
N SER A 79 7.90 25.24 6.23
CA SER A 79 8.98 25.06 5.25
C SER A 79 8.64 23.97 4.24
N GLY A 80 7.86 22.98 4.67
CA GLY A 80 7.31 21.92 3.84
C GLY A 80 8.26 20.76 3.58
N SER A 81 7.66 19.62 3.24
CA SER A 81 8.36 18.38 2.94
C SER A 81 7.73 17.63 1.77
N ALA A 82 8.48 16.67 1.21
CA ALA A 82 7.95 15.66 0.31
C ALA A 82 8.45 14.27 0.69
N TYR A 83 7.62 13.25 0.50
CA TYR A 83 7.88 11.88 0.92
C TYR A 83 7.83 10.96 -0.29
N LEU A 84 8.86 10.14 -0.44
CA LEU A 84 8.93 9.11 -1.46
C LEU A 84 8.65 7.75 -0.83
N PHE A 85 7.61 7.08 -1.32
CA PHE A 85 7.21 5.76 -0.86
C PHE A 85 7.38 4.71 -1.96
N ASP A 86 7.71 3.50 -1.54
CA ASP A 86 7.51 2.30 -2.32
C ASP A 86 6.04 1.86 -2.21
N THR A 87 5.31 1.84 -3.32
CA THR A 87 3.88 1.54 -3.34
C THR A 87 3.56 0.05 -3.32
N THR A 88 4.57 -0.82 -3.39
CA THR A 88 4.41 -2.28 -3.29
C THR A 88 4.50 -2.73 -1.85
N THR A 89 5.40 -2.13 -1.08
CA THR A 89 5.66 -2.48 0.32
C THR A 89 5.04 -1.50 1.31
N GLY A 90 4.75 -0.27 0.87
CA GLY A 90 4.34 0.82 1.76
C GLY A 90 5.48 1.48 2.51
N SER A 91 6.72 1.11 2.21
CA SER A 91 7.89 1.63 2.93
C SER A 91 8.20 3.07 2.52
N LEU A 92 8.45 3.94 3.49
CA LEU A 92 9.06 5.23 3.23
C LEU A 92 10.50 5.01 2.74
N LEU A 93 10.80 5.46 1.53
CA LEU A 93 12.13 5.40 0.94
C LEU A 93 12.95 6.64 1.30
N HIS A 94 12.32 7.82 1.29
CA HIS A 94 13.00 9.07 1.59
C HIS A 94 12.03 10.19 2.00
N LYS A 95 12.49 11.09 2.87
CA LYS A 95 11.87 12.39 3.15
C LYS A 95 12.78 13.49 2.62
N PHE A 96 12.24 14.38 1.80
CA PHE A 96 12.89 15.58 1.30
C PHE A 96 12.38 16.78 2.08
N THR A 97 13.30 17.60 2.59
CA THR A 97 13.02 18.90 3.20
C THR A 97 13.64 20.01 2.34
N ALA A 98 13.11 21.23 2.44
CA ALA A 98 13.74 22.40 1.82
C ALA A 98 15.17 22.56 2.38
N PRO A 99 16.24 22.54 1.56
CA PRO A 99 17.63 22.53 2.06
C PRO A 99 18.02 23.74 2.91
N ASP A 100 17.34 24.86 2.72
CA ASP A 100 17.57 26.12 3.43
C ASP A 100 16.62 26.35 4.61
N GLY A 101 15.55 25.54 4.74
CA GLY A 101 14.64 25.57 5.88
C GLY A 101 13.89 26.89 6.07
N TYR A 102 13.72 27.69 5.00
CA TYR A 102 13.06 28.98 5.14
C TYR A 102 11.60 28.83 5.53
N ILE A 103 11.18 29.73 6.41
CA ILE A 103 9.79 29.85 6.84
C ILE A 103 8.92 30.14 5.61
N GLU A 104 7.79 29.43 5.53
CA GLU A 104 6.79 29.56 4.45
C GLU A 104 7.34 29.28 3.05
N ASP A 105 8.42 28.49 2.91
CA ASP A 105 8.89 28.09 1.58
C ASP A 105 7.85 27.19 0.86
N TYR A 106 7.07 26.46 1.65
CA TYR A 106 6.04 25.53 1.19
C TYR A 106 6.58 24.47 0.21
N PHE A 107 7.76 23.93 0.49
CA PHE A 107 8.36 22.85 -0.30
C PHE A 107 7.44 21.63 -0.31
N GLY A 108 7.20 21.06 -1.50
CA GLY A 108 6.19 20.00 -1.66
C GLY A 108 4.79 20.52 -1.96
N TYR A 109 4.63 21.81 -2.30
CA TYR A 109 3.35 22.35 -2.79
C TYR A 109 2.90 21.69 -4.10
N SER A 110 3.86 21.43 -4.99
CA SER A 110 3.64 20.69 -6.23
C SER A 110 4.73 19.63 -6.40
N VAL A 111 4.34 18.45 -6.87
CA VAL A 111 5.27 17.34 -7.10
C VAL A 111 5.06 16.75 -8.49
N ALA A 112 6.14 16.29 -9.11
CA ALA A 112 6.11 15.48 -10.31
C ALA A 112 7.19 14.40 -10.22
N VAL A 113 6.91 13.23 -10.77
CA VAL A 113 7.89 12.13 -10.84
C VAL A 113 7.81 11.47 -12.21
N SER A 114 8.98 11.16 -12.77
CA SER A 114 9.10 10.41 -14.01
C SER A 114 10.34 9.54 -13.95
N ASN A 115 10.17 8.22 -14.02
CA ASN A 115 11.24 7.22 -14.00
C ASN A 115 12.25 7.43 -12.87
N ASN A 116 13.29 8.22 -13.14
CA ASN A 116 14.43 8.47 -12.25
C ASN A 116 14.56 9.94 -11.80
N THR A 117 13.55 10.76 -12.07
CA THR A 117 13.55 12.19 -11.74
C THR A 117 12.32 12.52 -10.91
N ALA A 118 12.56 13.16 -9.77
CA ALA A 118 11.54 13.78 -8.93
C ALA A 118 11.73 15.30 -9.00
N LEU A 119 10.64 16.03 -9.20
CA LEU A 119 10.58 17.48 -9.09
C LEU A 119 9.68 17.82 -7.92
N ILE A 120 10.16 18.72 -7.07
CA ILE A 120 9.44 19.22 -5.91
C ILE A 120 9.49 20.74 -5.98
N GLY A 121 8.31 21.36 -6.03
CA GLY A 121 8.17 22.80 -6.14
C GLY A 121 7.86 23.45 -4.80
N SER A 122 8.41 24.64 -4.63
CA SER A 122 8.07 25.63 -3.62
C SER A 122 7.57 26.89 -4.35
N TYR A 123 6.33 27.29 -4.09
CA TYR A 123 5.71 28.41 -4.83
C TYR A 123 6.00 29.77 -4.17
N TRP A 124 6.57 29.76 -2.97
CA TRP A 124 6.86 30.95 -2.17
C TRP A 124 8.37 31.16 -1.92
N ALA A 125 9.21 30.28 -2.48
CA ALA A 125 10.68 30.40 -2.56
C ALA A 125 11.20 31.66 -3.28
N GLY A 126 10.31 32.60 -3.62
CA GLY A 126 10.52 33.60 -4.63
C GLY A 126 11.32 34.84 -4.22
N LEU A 127 11.50 35.20 -2.94
CA LEU A 127 11.88 36.60 -2.65
C LEU A 127 12.89 36.90 -1.52
N THR A 128 13.55 35.93 -0.88
CA THR A 128 14.51 36.27 0.21
C THR A 128 15.94 35.78 -0.01
N GLN A 129 16.48 35.98 -1.22
CA GLN A 129 17.92 36.20 -1.40
C GLN A 129 18.21 37.37 -2.36
N LYS A 130 17.88 38.58 -1.92
CA LYS A 130 18.84 39.67 -2.09
C LYS A 130 19.51 39.89 -0.74
N ARG A 131 20.80 39.54 -0.67
CA ARG A 131 21.72 39.98 0.38
C ARG A 131 21.56 41.49 0.59
N TYR A 132 20.97 41.86 1.72
CA TYR A 132 21.35 43.03 2.52
C TYR A 132 21.87 42.40 3.80
N ILE A 133 23.18 42.36 4.07
CA ILE A 133 24.21 43.40 4.05
C ILE A 133 25.58 42.73 3.87
#